data_AF-A0A0C3ETW2-F1
#
_entry.id   AF-A0A0C3ETW2-F1
#
_cell.length_a   1.000
_cell.length_b   1.000
_cell.length_c   1.000
_cell.angle_alpha   90.00
_cell.angle_beta   90.00
_cell.angle_gamma   90.00
#
_symmetry.space_group_name_H-M   'P 1'
#
loop_
_entity.id
_entity.type
_entity.pdbx_description
1 polymer ?
#
loop_
_entity_poly.entity_id
_entity_poly.type
_entity_poly.pdbx_seq_one_letter_code
_entity_poly.pdbx_strand_id
1 'polypeptide(L)'
;MYTFGTSFMTIAPIFQKVPRYVFAIISEAILIPVAIVGATRFYTTFVDILSLIGYWSSAYAAIVFVEHFVFRGGRYDLYDIDDWDQPRRLPFGIAAILAFLCAFGIVIPCMSQAFYQGPIAKAGTGDIGVYAGASMAILVYSVLRTIEKQLMSKLFT
;
A
#
# COMPACT_ATOMS: atom_id res chain seq x y z
N MET A 1 18.22 -0.64 -2.50
CA MET A 1 18.95 -0.71 -1.20
C MET A 1 18.76 0.52 -0.32
N TYR A 2 18.97 1.73 -0.84
CA TYR A 2 18.85 2.97 -0.06
C TYR A 2 17.52 3.06 0.70
N THR A 3 16.41 2.93 -0.03
CA THR A 3 15.04 3.05 0.50
C THR A 3 14.71 1.97 1.52
N PHE A 4 15.10 0.73 1.25
CA PHE A 4 14.92 -0.39 2.18
C PHE A 4 15.55 -0.09 3.55
N GLY A 5 16.81 0.35 3.56
CA GLY A 5 17.50 0.69 4.81
C GLY A 5 16.84 1.86 5.55
N THR A 6 16.46 2.93 4.85
CA THR A 6 15.80 4.09 5.49
C THR A 6 14.42 3.73 6.03
N SER A 7 13.62 2.96 5.28
CA SER A 7 12.29 2.52 5.71
C SER A 7 12.36 1.64 6.96
N PHE A 8 13.33 0.73 7.07
CA PHE A 8 13.49 -0.09 8.28
C PHE A 8 13.86 0.75 9.51
N MET A 9 14.71 1.75 9.33
CA MET A 9 15.10 2.65 10.42
C MET A 9 13.94 3.56 10.89
N THR A 10 12.92 3.79 10.07
CA THR A 10 11.74 4.60 10.45
C THR A 10 10.62 3.81 11.12
N ILE A 11 10.66 2.46 11.11
CA ILE A 11 9.57 1.64 11.69
C ILE A 11 9.55 1.72 13.21
N ALA A 12 10.72 1.61 13.85
CA ALA A 12 10.83 1.64 15.31
C ALA A 12 12.25 2.04 15.75
N PRO A 13 12.41 2.69 16.93
CA PRO A 13 13.71 3.11 17.44
C PRO A 13 14.72 1.97 17.61
N ILE A 14 14.25 0.72 17.75
CA ILE A 14 15.13 -0.44 17.87
C ILE A 14 15.92 -0.71 16.57
N PHE A 15 15.32 -0.45 15.40
CA PHE A 15 15.97 -0.67 14.11
C PHE A 15 17.00 0.41 13.79
N GLN A 16 16.90 1.60 14.39
CA GLN A 16 17.88 2.67 14.25
C GLN A 16 19.23 2.33 14.90
N LYS A 17 19.26 1.39 15.85
CA LYS A 17 20.50 0.92 16.49
C LYS A 17 21.35 0.04 15.58
N VAL A 18 20.77 -0.52 14.52
CA VAL A 18 21.47 -1.38 13.58
C VAL A 18 22.16 -0.51 12.52
N PRO A 19 23.46 -0.68 12.26
CA PRO A 19 24.16 0.08 11.22
C PRO A 19 23.53 -0.11 9.85
N ARG A 20 23.35 0.99 9.11
CA ARG A 20 22.64 1.02 7.83
C ARG A 20 23.13 -0.01 6.80
N TYR A 21 24.44 -0.25 6.74
CA TYR A 21 25.03 -1.18 5.77
C TYR A 21 24.54 -2.63 5.98
N VAL A 22 24.14 -3.01 7.20
CA VAL A 22 23.61 -4.34 7.49
C VAL A 22 22.30 -4.58 6.74
N PHE A 23 21.39 -3.59 6.73
CA PHE A 23 20.15 -3.66 5.95
C PHE A 23 20.42 -3.75 4.45
N ALA A 24 21.45 -3.06 3.95
CA ALA A 24 21.83 -3.14 2.55
C ALA A 24 22.35 -4.54 2.18
N ILE A 25 23.24 -5.13 3.00
CA ILE A 25 23.77 -6.48 2.78
C ILE A 25 22.65 -7.52 2.81
N ILE A 26 21.74 -7.45 3.79
CA ILE A 26 20.59 -8.36 3.87
C ILE A 26 19.71 -8.24 2.62
N SER A 27 19.41 -7.01 2.19
CA SER A 27 18.58 -6.80 1.01
C SER A 27 19.23 -7.34 -0.26
N GLU A 28 20.56 -7.18 -0.43
CA GLU A 28 21.27 -7.75 -1.59
C GLU A 28 21.34 -9.28 -1.52
N ALA A 29 21.59 -9.83 -0.33
CA ALA A 29 21.61 -11.28 -0.12
C ALA A 29 20.27 -11.95 -0.49
N ILE A 30 19.15 -11.25 -0.32
CA ILE A 30 17.81 -11.71 -0.73
C ILE A 30 17.58 -11.48 -2.23
N LEU A 31 17.94 -10.30 -2.75
CA LEU A 31 17.62 -9.93 -4.13
C LEU A 31 18.47 -10.66 -5.16
N ILE A 32 19.72 -10.99 -4.88
CA ILE A 32 20.60 -11.71 -5.82
C ILE A 32 19.99 -13.07 -6.21
N PRO A 33 19.62 -13.97 -5.27
CA PRO A 33 18.95 -15.23 -5.61
C PRO A 33 17.63 -15.03 -6.38
N VAL A 34 16.80 -14.08 -5.96
CA VAL A 34 15.52 -13.77 -6.63
C VAL A 34 15.76 -13.30 -8.06
N ALA A 35 16.77 -12.46 -8.28
CA ALA A 35 17.15 -11.97 -9.60
C ALA A 35 17.69 -13.09 -10.50
N ILE A 36 18.49 -14.02 -9.97
CA ILE A 36 18.98 -15.19 -10.72
C ILE A 36 17.80 -16.03 -11.22
N VAL A 37 16.82 -16.31 -10.36
CA VAL A 37 15.61 -17.06 -10.74
C VAL A 37 14.76 -16.27 -11.73
N GLY A 38 14.50 -14.98 -11.47
CA GLY A 38 13.70 -14.13 -12.33
C GLY A 38 14.30 -13.90 -13.72
N ALA A 39 15.63 -13.88 -13.83
CA ALA A 39 16.33 -13.73 -15.10
C ALA A 39 16.05 -14.89 -16.08
N THR A 40 15.72 -16.09 -15.58
CA THR A 40 15.37 -17.24 -16.45
C THR A 40 14.12 -16.99 -17.28
N ARG A 41 13.21 -16.14 -16.79
CA ARG A 41 11.96 -15.73 -17.47
C ARG A 41 11.78 -14.23 -17.31
N PHE A 42 12.77 -13.47 -17.78
CA PHE A 42 12.90 -12.04 -17.49
C PHE A 42 11.63 -11.25 -17.81
N TYR A 43 11.13 -11.33 -19.05
CA TYR A 43 9.99 -10.52 -19.49
C TYR A 43 8.72 -10.81 -18.67
N THR A 44 8.35 -12.08 -18.53
CA THR A 44 7.14 -12.46 -17.78
C THR A 44 7.25 -12.09 -16.31
N THR A 45 8.42 -12.30 -15.71
CA THR A 45 8.66 -11.95 -14.31
C THR A 45 8.63 -10.44 -14.10
N PHE A 46 9.22 -9.68 -15.02
CA PHE A 46 9.23 -8.22 -14.98
C PHE A 46 7.81 -7.64 -15.07
N VAL A 47 7.00 -8.13 -16.02
CA VAL A 47 5.60 -7.70 -16.17
C VAL A 47 4.79 -8.06 -14.93
N ASP A 48 4.91 -9.29 -14.42
CA ASP A 48 4.15 -9.73 -13.24
C ASP A 48 4.49 -8.90 -11.98
N ILE A 49 5.77 -8.62 -11.75
CA ILE A 49 6.20 -7.76 -10.64
C ILE A 49 5.69 -6.33 -10.83
N LEU A 50 5.79 -5.77 -12.03
CA LEU A 50 5.34 -4.41 -12.31
C LEU A 50 3.83 -4.25 -12.11
N SER A 51 3.04 -5.23 -12.56
CA SER A 51 1.60 -5.28 -12.34
C SER A 51 1.27 -5.38 -10.85
N LEU A 52 1.95 -6.26 -10.11
CA LEU A 52 1.74 -6.40 -8.67
C LEU A 52 2.01 -5.08 -7.94
N ILE A 53 3.12 -4.41 -8.26
CA ILE A 53 3.44 -3.08 -7.72
C ILE A 53 2.35 -2.07 -8.09
N GLY A 54 1.88 -2.10 -9.34
CA GLY A 54 0.80 -1.24 -9.83
C GLY A 54 -0.49 -1.40 -9.04
N TYR A 55 -0.92 -2.63 -8.74
CA TYR A 55 -2.18 -2.89 -8.04
C TYR A 55 -2.22 -2.29 -6.63
N TRP A 56 -1.19 -2.54 -5.83
CA TRP A 56 -1.18 -2.05 -4.45
C TRP A 56 -0.88 -0.56 -4.40
N SER A 57 -0.04 -0.04 -5.30
CA SER A 57 0.27 1.38 -5.37
C SER A 57 -0.95 2.20 -5.79
N SER A 58 -1.77 1.71 -6.74
CA SER A 58 -3.00 2.40 -7.16
C SER A 58 -4.03 2.43 -6.03
N ALA A 59 -4.20 1.31 -5.30
CA ALA A 59 -5.10 1.25 -4.15
C ALA A 59 -4.64 2.20 -3.03
N TYR A 60 -3.34 2.21 -2.71
CA TYR A 60 -2.77 3.13 -1.71
C TYR A 60 -2.92 4.59 -2.13
N ALA A 61 -2.58 4.93 -3.37
CA ALA A 61 -2.73 6.28 -3.91
C ALA A 61 -4.19 6.74 -3.87
N ALA A 62 -5.14 5.85 -4.19
CA ALA A 62 -6.55 6.15 -4.14
C ALA A 62 -7.03 6.50 -2.71
N ILE A 63 -6.58 5.75 -1.70
CA ILE A 63 -6.85 6.06 -0.28
C ILE A 63 -6.29 7.44 0.09
N VAL A 64 -5.03 7.71 -0.26
CA VAL A 64 -4.37 9.00 0.02
C VAL A 64 -5.09 10.16 -0.68
N PHE A 65 -5.52 9.98 -1.93
CA PHE A 65 -6.26 10.99 -2.66
C PHE A 65 -7.63 11.26 -2.04
N VAL A 66 -8.35 10.24 -1.58
CA VAL A 66 -9.61 10.44 -0.88
C VAL A 66 -9.38 11.18 0.45
N GLU A 67 -8.39 10.80 1.23
CA GLU A 67 -8.06 11.52 2.48
C GLU A 67 -7.73 13.00 2.20
N HIS A 68 -6.90 13.26 1.20
CA HIS A 68 -6.47 14.62 0.88
C HIS A 68 -7.59 15.47 0.29
N PHE A 69 -8.30 14.98 -0.72
CA PHE A 69 -9.30 15.78 -1.44
C PHE A 69 -10.69 15.77 -0.80
N VAL A 70 -11.15 14.64 -0.26
CA VAL A 70 -12.51 14.52 0.30
C VAL A 70 -12.53 14.93 1.78
N PHE A 71 -11.62 14.40 2.59
CA PHE A 71 -11.66 14.62 4.04
C PHE A 71 -10.92 15.87 4.52
N ARG A 72 -9.88 16.27 3.78
CA ARG A 72 -9.05 17.45 4.06
C ARG A 72 -9.28 18.59 3.06
N GLY A 73 -10.12 18.40 2.04
CA GLY A 73 -10.50 19.46 1.11
C GLY A 73 -9.33 20.05 0.30
N GLY A 74 -8.27 19.27 0.07
CA GLY A 74 -7.05 19.71 -0.62
C GLY A 74 -6.15 20.63 0.22
N ARG A 75 -6.43 20.79 1.51
CA ARG A 75 -5.66 21.66 2.42
C ARG A 75 -4.45 20.95 2.98
N TYR A 76 -3.26 21.49 2.71
CA TYR A 76 -2.00 20.97 3.21
C TYR A 76 -1.72 21.38 4.66
N ASP A 77 -2.29 22.50 5.11
CA ASP A 77 -2.18 23.03 6.48
C ASP A 77 -2.84 22.14 7.54
N LEU A 78 -3.66 21.17 7.14
CA LEU A 78 -4.23 20.17 8.05
C LEU A 78 -3.25 19.03 8.39
N TYR A 79 -2.10 18.95 7.71
CA TYR A 79 -1.03 18.01 8.06
C TYR A 79 -0.05 18.72 9.00
N ASP A 80 -0.13 18.41 10.29
CA ASP A 80 0.89 18.83 11.24
C ASP A 80 2.14 17.97 11.03
N ILE A 81 3.23 18.62 10.59
CA ILE A 81 4.50 17.95 10.34
C ILE A 81 5.12 17.50 11.66
N ASP A 82 4.90 18.20 12.78
CA ASP A 82 5.51 17.89 14.08
C ASP A 82 4.92 16.61 14.72
N ASP A 83 3.76 16.16 14.23
CA ASP A 83 3.06 14.98 14.73
C ASP A 83 3.52 13.66 14.08
N TRP A 84 4.43 13.71 13.10
CA TRP A 84 4.82 12.55 12.29
C TRP A 84 5.35 11.36 13.12
N ASP A 85 6.03 11.63 14.23
CA ASP A 85 6.61 10.62 15.15
C ASP A 85 5.83 10.52 16.48
N GLN A 86 4.56 10.97 16.51
CA GLN A 86 3.73 10.97 17.71
C GLN A 86 2.48 10.07 17.52
N PRO A 87 2.57 8.76 17.79
CA PRO A 87 1.49 7.80 17.51
C PRO A 87 0.13 8.15 18.14
N ARG A 88 0.12 8.86 19.27
CA ARG A 88 -1.11 9.27 19.98
C ARG A 88 -1.85 10.44 19.31
N ARG A 89 -1.16 11.22 18.47
CA ARG A 89 -1.73 12.36 17.75
C ARG A 89 -2.18 11.98 16.33
N LEU A 90 -1.70 10.84 15.84
CA LEU A 90 -2.10 10.31 14.55
C LEU A 90 -3.47 9.61 14.62
N PRO A 91 -4.27 9.66 13.55
CA PRO A 91 -5.50 8.89 13.47
C PRO A 91 -5.20 7.39 13.51
N PHE A 92 -6.13 6.59 14.05
CA PHE A 92 -5.96 5.14 14.22
C PHE A 92 -5.60 4.39 12.93
N GLY A 93 -6.06 4.87 11.78
CA GLY A 93 -5.69 4.32 10.47
C GLY A 93 -6.38 3.00 10.14
N ILE A 94 -7.32 2.55 10.98
CA ILE A 94 -8.06 1.29 10.79
C ILE A 94 -8.86 1.34 9.49
N ALA A 95 -9.46 2.48 9.18
CA ALA A 95 -10.19 2.67 7.92
C ALA A 95 -9.30 2.48 6.69
N ALA A 96 -8.06 2.97 6.72
CA ALA A 96 -7.10 2.83 5.62
C ALA A 96 -6.66 1.37 5.47
N ILE A 97 -6.34 0.70 6.57
CA ILE A 97 -5.94 -0.72 6.57
C ILE A 97 -7.05 -1.59 6.00
N LEU A 98 -8.29 -1.43 6.47
CA LEU A 98 -9.43 -2.21 5.99
C LEU A 98 -9.73 -1.93 4.51
N ALA A 99 -9.71 -0.66 4.08
CA ALA A 99 -9.90 -0.32 2.68
C ALA A 99 -8.84 -0.95 1.77
N PHE A 100 -7.58 -0.95 2.22
CA PHE A 100 -6.48 -1.58 1.50
C PHE A 100 -6.65 -3.10 1.42
N LEU A 101 -7.04 -3.76 2.51
CA LEU A 101 -7.33 -5.20 2.51
C LEU A 101 -8.51 -5.56 1.59
N CYS A 102 -9.59 -4.77 1.61
CA CYS A 102 -10.71 -4.93 0.69
C CYS A 102 -10.30 -4.72 -0.78
N ALA A 103 -9.40 -3.78 -1.05
CA ALA A 103 -8.84 -3.58 -2.38
C ALA A 103 -8.10 -4.84 -2.87
N PHE A 104 -7.27 -5.48 -2.03
CA PHE A 104 -6.67 -6.77 -2.37
C PHE A 104 -7.72 -7.86 -2.61
N GLY A 105 -8.79 -7.86 -1.81
CA GLY A 105 -9.92 -8.78 -1.97
C GLY A 105 -10.55 -8.75 -3.36
N ILE A 106 -10.57 -7.57 -4.03
CA ILE A 106 -11.08 -7.45 -5.41
C ILE A 106 -9.98 -7.53 -6.48
N VAL A 107 -8.75 -7.10 -6.18
CA VAL A 107 -7.61 -7.20 -7.10
C VAL A 107 -7.33 -8.67 -7.44
N ILE A 108 -7.28 -9.54 -6.43
CA ILE A 108 -6.95 -10.96 -6.62
C ILE A 108 -7.88 -11.64 -7.63
N PRO A 109 -9.22 -11.55 -7.55
CA PRO A 109 -10.07 -12.18 -8.55
C PRO A 109 -10.04 -11.50 -9.93
N CYS A 110 -9.63 -10.23 -10.01
CA CYS A 110 -9.61 -9.41 -11.24
C CYS A 110 -8.26 -9.38 -11.97
N MET A 111 -7.17 -9.87 -11.35
CA MET A 111 -5.84 -9.85 -11.95
C MET A 111 -5.62 -11.00 -12.93
N SER A 112 -4.84 -10.73 -13.98
CA SER A 112 -4.48 -11.66 -15.03
C SER A 112 -2.98 -11.64 -15.28
N GLN A 113 -2.23 -12.30 -14.41
CA GLN A 113 -0.78 -12.38 -14.44
C GLN A 113 -0.30 -13.79 -14.84
N ALA A 114 0.96 -13.94 -15.24
CA ALA A 114 1.48 -15.23 -15.70
C ALA A 114 1.52 -16.28 -14.58
N PHE A 115 1.81 -15.88 -13.34
CA PHE A 115 1.80 -16.77 -12.17
C PHE A 115 0.41 -17.03 -11.59
N TYR A 116 -0.57 -16.15 -11.82
CA TYR A 116 -1.92 -16.30 -11.31
C TYR A 116 -2.93 -15.52 -12.15
N GLN A 117 -4.03 -16.19 -12.48
CA GLN A 117 -5.17 -15.58 -13.14
C GLN A 117 -6.44 -15.82 -12.34
N GLY A 118 -7.09 -14.73 -11.93
CA GLY A 118 -8.30 -14.75 -11.12
C GLY A 118 -9.55 -15.17 -11.90
N PRO A 119 -10.61 -15.62 -11.20
CA PRO A 119 -11.85 -16.09 -11.84
C PRO A 119 -12.56 -15.01 -12.68
N ILE A 120 -12.52 -13.74 -12.28
CA ILE A 120 -13.17 -12.64 -13.02
C ILE A 120 -12.35 -12.35 -14.30
N ALA A 121 -11.03 -12.32 -14.19
CA ALA A 121 -10.14 -12.20 -15.34
C ALA A 121 -10.38 -13.32 -16.38
N LYS A 122 -10.53 -14.57 -15.91
CA LYS A 122 -10.84 -15.74 -16.76
C LYS A 122 -12.19 -15.66 -17.46
N ALA A 123 -13.15 -14.92 -16.90
CA ALA A 123 -14.47 -14.74 -17.50
C ALA A 123 -14.47 -13.80 -18.71
N GLY A 124 -13.31 -13.20 -19.06
CA GLY A 124 -13.13 -12.41 -20.29
C GLY A 124 -12.89 -10.93 -20.04
N THR A 125 -12.80 -10.47 -18.79
CA THR A 125 -12.49 -9.07 -18.50
C THR A 125 -11.05 -8.69 -18.80
N GLY A 126 -10.16 -9.68 -18.89
CA GLY A 126 -8.71 -9.45 -18.88
C GLY A 126 -8.25 -8.89 -17.53
N ASP A 127 -7.09 -8.23 -17.52
CA ASP A 127 -6.55 -7.61 -16.31
C ASP A 127 -7.20 -6.26 -16.01
N ILE A 128 -8.07 -6.24 -15.01
CA ILE A 128 -8.67 -5.00 -14.51
C ILE A 128 -8.32 -4.76 -13.03
N GLY A 129 -7.32 -5.46 -12.50
CA GLY A 129 -6.96 -5.44 -11.08
C GLY A 129 -6.64 -4.04 -10.58
N VAL A 130 -5.88 -3.26 -11.36
CA VAL A 130 -5.48 -1.87 -11.00
C VAL A 130 -6.71 -1.00 -10.76
N TYR A 131 -7.66 -1.02 -11.71
CA TYR A 131 -8.85 -0.18 -11.68
C TYR A 131 -9.84 -0.66 -10.61
N ALA A 132 -10.10 -1.97 -10.56
CA ALA A 132 -11.01 -2.56 -9.58
C ALA A 132 -10.52 -2.31 -8.14
N GLY A 133 -9.22 -2.50 -7.88
CA GLY A 133 -8.60 -2.23 -6.59
C GLY A 133 -8.71 -0.77 -6.18
N ALA A 134 -8.37 0.16 -7.07
CA ALA A 134 -8.47 1.59 -6.80
C ALA A 134 -9.92 2.02 -6.53
N SER A 135 -10.87 1.57 -7.35
CA SER A 135 -12.29 1.89 -7.15
C SER A 135 -12.83 1.34 -5.83
N MET A 136 -12.49 0.10 -5.48
CA MET A 136 -12.87 -0.49 -4.19
C MET A 136 -12.25 0.27 -3.02
N ALA A 137 -10.97 0.64 -3.12
CA ALA A 137 -10.29 1.42 -2.10
C ALA A 137 -10.98 2.78 -1.87
N ILE A 138 -11.38 3.48 -2.94
CA ILE A 138 -12.10 4.77 -2.85
C ILE A 138 -13.42 4.60 -2.09
N LEU A 139 -14.23 3.61 -2.48
CA LEU A 139 -15.55 3.38 -1.91
C LEU A 139 -15.46 3.00 -0.44
N VAL A 140 -14.66 1.98 -0.12
CA VAL A 140 -14.53 1.46 1.24
C VAL A 140 -13.90 2.50 2.15
N TYR A 141 -12.84 3.19 1.71
CA TYR A 141 -12.21 4.21 2.53
C TYR A 141 -13.14 5.39 2.79
N SER A 142 -13.90 5.87 1.80
CA SER A 142 -14.86 6.97 1.98
C SER A 142 -15.91 6.65 3.04
N VAL A 143 -16.44 5.42 3.04
CA VAL A 143 -17.44 4.98 4.02
C VAL A 143 -16.80 4.80 5.40
N LEU A 144 -15.74 4.00 5.50
CA LEU A 144 -15.10 3.68 6.78
C LEU A 144 -14.50 4.90 7.46
N ARG A 145 -13.90 5.81 6.70
CA ARG A 145 -13.31 7.05 7.22
C ARG A 145 -14.37 8.00 7.77
N THR A 146 -15.56 8.05 7.15
CA THR A 146 -16.69 8.81 7.69
C THR A 146 -17.13 8.27 9.05
N ILE A 147 -17.21 6.95 9.19
CA ILE A 147 -17.54 6.28 10.46
C ILE A 147 -16.43 6.52 11.50
N GLU A 148 -15.16 6.39 11.13
CA GLU A 148 -14.00 6.61 12.00
C GLU A 148 -13.99 8.03 12.58
N LYS A 149 -14.26 9.06 11.75
CA LYS A 149 -14.37 10.45 12.20
C LYS A 149 -15.52 10.67 13.18
N GLN A 150 -16.68 10.04 12.94
CA GLN A 150 -17.83 10.13 13.85
C GLN A 150 -17.55 9.46 15.20
N LEU A 151 -16.87 8.31 15.19
CA LEU A 151 -16.50 7.59 16.40
C LEU A 151 -15.46 8.38 17.22
N MET A 152 -14.43 8.93 16.56
CA MET A 152 -13.43 9.77 17.23
C MET A 152 -14.06 11.02 17.85
N SER A 153 -14.97 11.71 17.15
CA SER A 153 -15.67 12.88 17.70
C SER A 153 -16.38 12.54 19.03
N LYS A 154 -17.05 11.38 19.11
CA LYS A 154 -17.75 10.93 20.34
C LYS A 154 -16.83 10.50 21.48
N LEU A 155 -15.61 10.05 21.20
CA LEU A 155 -14.66 9.59 22.22
C LEU A 155 -13.89 10.73 22.89
N PHE A 156 -13.81 11.90 22.24
CA PHE A 156 -13.08 13.08 22.71
C PHE A 156 -14.01 14.24 23.14
N THR A 157 -15.31 13.99 23.32
CA THR A 157 -16.28 14.90 23.96
C THR A 157 -16.60 14.38 25.36
#